data_AF-A0A954PFV9-F1
#
_entry.id   AF-A0A954PFV9-F1
#
_cell.length_a   1.000
_cell.length_b   1.000
_cell.length_c   1.000
_cell.angle_alpha   90.00
_cell.angle_beta   90.00
_cell.angle_gamma   90.00
#
_symmetry.space_group_name_H-M   'P 1'
#
loop_
_entity.id
_entity.type
_entity.pdbx_description
1 polymer ?
#
loop_
_entity_poly.entity_id
_entity_poly.type
_entity_poly.pdbx_seq_one_letter_code
_entity_poly.pdbx_strand_id
1 'polypeptide(L)' 'MNVLVLVRDEHRYVFIYVDKYCTETLRMLGRFAADPGMNFSWLDAAVLSKKLRDETSNRGRYER' A
#
# COMPACT_ATOMS: atom_id res chain seq x y z
N MET A 1 -3.31 -10.62 8.55
CA MET A 1 -3.26 -9.14 8.72
C MET A 1 -1.84 -8.74 8.37
N ASN A 2 -1.68 -7.74 7.52
CA ASN A 2 -0.44 -7.43 6.80
C ASN A 2 -0.13 -5.94 6.90
N VAL A 3 1.14 -5.58 6.69
CA VAL A 3 1.63 -4.22 6.85
C VAL A 3 2.47 -3.81 5.65
N LEU A 4 2.17 -2.64 5.09
CA LEU A 4 3.03 -1.94 4.13
C LEU A 4 3.60 -0.69 4.79
N VAL A 5 4.90 -0.49 4.61
CA VAL A 5 5.62 0.66 5.16
C VAL A 5 6.34 1.40 4.04
N LEU A 6 6.18 2.71 4.03
CA LEU A 6 6.98 3.65 3.24
C LEU A 6 7.67 4.63 4.18
N VAL A 7 8.98 4.77 4.04
CA VAL A 7 9.79 5.75 4.76
C VAL A 7 10.41 6.69 3.73
N ARG A 8 10.12 7.98 3.85
CA ARG A 8 10.71 9.07 3.05
C ARG A 8 11.15 10.17 3.98
N ASP A 9 12.45 10.39 4.09
CA ASP A 9 13.05 11.39 4.98
C ASP A 9 12.44 11.28 6.40
N GLU A 10 11.72 12.32 6.85
CA GLU A 10 11.06 12.38 8.16
C GLU A 10 9.65 11.78 8.17
N HIS A 11 9.09 11.45 7.00
CA HIS A 11 7.72 10.96 6.85
C HIS A 11 7.66 9.42 6.80
N ARG A 12 6.76 8.86 7.59
CA ARG A 12 6.52 7.41 7.65
C ARG A 12 5.05 7.13 7.46
N TYR A 13 4.74 6.31 6.46
CA TYR A 13 3.39 5.86 6.18
C TYR A 13 3.30 4.36 6.46
N VAL A 14 2.37 3.99 7.33
CA VAL A 14 2.10 2.60 7.71
C VAL A 14 0.66 2.27 7.31
N PHE A 15 0.51 1.35 6.36
CA PHE A 15 -0.78 0.84 5.92
C PHE A 15 -0.97 -0.57 6.46
N ILE A 16 -1.96 -0.73 7.32
CA ILE A 16 -2.34 -2.01 7.89
C ILE A 16 -3.57 -2.52 7.14
N TYR A 17 -3.51 -3.74 6.64
CA TYR A 17 -4.58 -4.28 5.79
C TYR A 17 -4.77 -5.80 6.00
N VAL A 18 -5.84 -6.32 5.39
CA VAL A 18 -6.10 -7.76 5.28
C VAL A 18 -6.22 -8.07 3.80
N ASP A 19 -5.70 -9.22 3.35
CA ASP A 19 -5.64 -9.55 1.91
C ASP A 19 -7.03 -9.55 1.25
N LYS A 20 -8.10 -9.87 1.98
CA LYS A 20 -9.49 -9.78 1.49
C LYS A 20 -9.95 -8.35 1.13
N TYR A 21 -9.22 -7.31 1.55
CA TYR A 21 -9.54 -5.89 1.33
C TYR A 21 -8.44 -5.15 0.56
N CYS A 22 -7.77 -5.83 -0.37
CA CYS A 22 -6.71 -5.20 -1.17
C CYS A 22 -7.24 -4.07 -2.05
N THR A 23 -8.44 -4.19 -2.59
CA THR A 23 -9.06 -3.15 -3.43
C THR A 23 -9.28 -1.86 -2.64
N GLU A 24 -9.75 -1.96 -1.40
CA GLU A 24 -9.92 -0.84 -0.48
C GLU A 24 -8.58 -0.21 -0.13
N THR A 25 -7.56 -1.03 0.09
CA THR A 25 -6.19 -0.58 0.37
C THR A 25 -5.62 0.21 -0.82
N LEU A 26 -5.76 -0.30 -2.06
CA LEU A 26 -5.36 0.41 -3.28
C LEU A 26 -6.07 1.76 -3.43
N ARG A 27 -7.38 1.81 -3.13
CA ARG A 27 -8.15 3.07 -3.14
C ARG A 27 -7.63 4.05 -2.08
N MET A 28 -7.25 3.57 -0.91
CA MET A 28 -6.67 4.41 0.14
C MET A 28 -5.34 5.02 -0.30
N LEU A 29 -4.45 4.23 -0.92
CA LEU A 29 -3.19 4.75 -1.50
C LEU A 29 -3.45 5.87 -2.52
N GLY A 30 -4.46 5.72 -3.38
CA GLY A 30 -4.85 6.75 -4.34
C GLY A 30 -5.37 8.03 -3.68
N ARG A 31 -6.13 7.92 -2.58
CA ARG A 31 -6.59 9.11 -1.83
C ARG A 31 -5.43 9.86 -1.17
N PHE A 32 -4.45 9.14 -0.61
CA PHE A 32 -3.26 9.75 -0.02
C PHE A 32 -2.44 10.49 -1.07
N ALA A 33 -2.31 9.95 -2.29
CA ALA A 33 -1.60 10.61 -3.39
C ALA A 33 -2.34 11.80 -4.00
N ALA A 34 -3.67 11.84 -3.85
CA ALA A 34 -4.51 12.94 -4.33
C ALA A 34 -4.61 14.10 -3.31
N ASP A 35 -4.15 13.90 -2.08
CA ASP A 35 -4.18 14.92 -1.02
C ASP A 35 -2.91 15.80 -1.10
N PRO A 36 -3.01 17.07 -1.54
CA PRO A 36 -1.86 17.96 -1.64
C PRO A 36 -1.27 18.35 -0.28
N GLY A 37 -1.97 18.08 0.84
CA GLY A 37 -1.46 18.29 2.19
C GLY A 37 -0.56 17.15 2.70
N MET A 38 -0.43 16.06 1.94
CA MET A 38 0.36 14.90 2.31
C MET A 38 1.70 14.88 1.56
N ASN A 39 2.78 14.51 2.26
CA ASN A 39 4.06 14.19 1.61
C ASN A 39 4.05 12.74 1.07
N PHE A 40 3.05 12.45 0.25
CA PHE A 40 2.80 11.13 -0.35
C PHE A 40 2.40 11.32 -1.81
N SER A 41 3.23 10.86 -2.74
CA SER A 41 3.05 11.13 -4.16
C SER A 41 2.34 10.00 -4.92
N TRP A 42 1.89 10.27 -6.15
CA TRP A 42 1.40 9.22 -7.06
C TRP A 42 2.44 8.13 -7.34
N LEU A 43 3.74 8.48 -7.32
CA LEU A 43 4.82 7.51 -7.44
C LEU A 43 4.85 6.57 -6.24
N ASP A 44 4.61 7.07 -5.04
CA ASP A 44 4.54 6.27 -3.82
C ASP A 44 3.35 5.31 -3.84
N ALA A 45 2.18 5.83 -4.24
CA ALA A 45 1.00 5.00 -4.45
C ALA A 45 1.28 3.86 -5.43
N ALA A 46 1.97 4.14 -6.54
CA ALA A 46 2.29 3.13 -7.55
C ALA A 46 3.26 2.06 -7.00
N VAL A 47 4.31 2.46 -6.28
CA VAL A 47 5.28 1.54 -5.67
C VAL A 47 4.61 0.64 -4.64
N LEU A 48 3.83 1.20 -3.73
CA LEU A 48 3.10 0.42 -2.72
C LEU A 48 2.01 -0.45 -3.35
N SER A 49 1.34 0.03 -4.40
CA SER A 49 0.33 -0.74 -5.14
C SER A 49 0.90 -1.96 -5.85
N LYS A 50 2.14 -1.87 -6.35
CA LYS A 50 2.85 -3.01 -6.93
C LYS A 50 3.21 -4.01 -5.83
N LYS A 51 3.83 -3.54 -4.75
CA LYS A 51 4.22 -4.38 -3.61
C LYS A 51 3.02 -5.12 -3.00
N LEU A 52 1.89 -4.43 -2.84
CA LEU A 52 0.65 -5.03 -2.36
C LEU A 52 0.21 -6.21 -3.23
N ARG A 53 0.21 -6.04 -4.56
CA ARG A 53 -0.20 -7.08 -5.52
C ARG A 53 0.78 -8.25 -5.54
N ASP A 54 2.08 -7.97 -5.44
CA ASP A 54 3.12 -9.00 -5.42
C ASP A 54 3.00 -9.85 -4.14
N GLU A 55 2.81 -9.22 -2.98
CA GLU A 55 2.65 -9.92 -1.70
C GLU A 55 1.38 -10.76 -1.65
N THR A 56 0.25 -10.25 -2.14
CA THR A 56 -1.02 -11.00 -2.14
C THR A 56 -0.97 -12.19 -3.09
N SER A 57 -0.35 -12.02 -4.26
CA SER A 57 -0.13 -13.10 -5.22
C SER A 57 0.79 -14.18 -4.65
N ASN A 58 1.83 -13.78 -3.91
CA ASN A 58 2.78 -14.71 -3.31
C ASN A 58 2.13 -15.50 -2.16
N ARG A 59 1.38 -14.85 -1.27
CA ARG A 59 0.67 -15.52 -0.16
C ARG A 59 -0.36 -16.54 -0.63
N GLY A 60 -1.14 -16.19 -1.66
CA GLY A 60 -2.10 -17.13 -2.25
C GLY A 60 -1.47 -18.38 -2.89
N ARG A 61 -0.14 -18.43 -3.06
CA ARG A 61 0.60 -19.62 -3.50
C ARG A 61 1.07 -20.51 -2.35
N TYR A 62 1.24 -19.98 -1.14
CA TYR A 62 1.61 -20.76 0.04
C TYR A 62 0.40 -21.36 0.78
N GLU A 63 -0.78 -20.80 0.57
CA GLU A 63 -2.05 -21.27 1.14
C GLU A 63 -2.75 -22.34 0.26
N ARG A 64 -2.08 -22.84 -0.79
CA ARG A 64 -2.56 -23.91 -1.66
C ARG A 64 -1.83 -25.22 -1.42
#